data_AF-A0A920PQL7-F1
#
_entry.id   AF-A0A920PQL7-F1
#
_cell.length_a   1.000
_cell.length_b   1.000
_cell.length_c   1.000
_cell.angle_alpha   90.00
_cell.angle_beta   90.00
_cell.angle_gamma   90.00
#
_symmetry.space_group_name_H-M   'P 1'
#
loop_
_entity.id
_entity.type
_entity.pdbx_description
1 polymer ?
#
loop_
_entity_poly.entity_id
_entity_poly.type
_entity_poly.pdbx_seq_one_letter_code
_entity_poly.pdbx_strand_id
1 'polypeptide(L)'
;MVIEKKRASGFQALIWPVFFRAHEVDTVIITGVTMAGCVRHTTEDAIAEGFRPIVVREAVGDRVPAVTEWNLFDIDAKFGDVEPLSRVLEYLGTVESGVQRGVA
;
A
#
# COMPACT_ATOMS: atom_id res chain seq x y z
N MET A 1 10.54 -10.76 3.35
CA MET A 1 10.81 -10.66 1.90
C MET A 1 11.38 -9.28 1.60
N VAL A 2 12.36 -9.16 0.71
CA VAL A 2 12.98 -7.88 0.31
C VAL A 2 13.01 -7.81 -1.20
N ILE A 3 12.74 -6.63 -1.76
CA ILE A 3 12.54 -6.43 -3.19
C ILE A 3 13.36 -5.22 -3.63
N GLU A 4 14.18 -5.39 -4.65
CA GLU A 4 14.80 -4.27 -5.36
C GLU A 4 13.91 -3.79 -6.50
N LYS A 5 13.47 -2.53 -6.45
CA LYS A 5 12.74 -1.87 -7.54
C LYS A 5 13.63 -0.87 -8.26
N LYS A 6 13.49 -0.76 -9.59
CA LYS A 6 14.22 0.22 -10.42
C LYS A 6 13.34 1.41 -10.83
N ARG A 7 12.10 1.48 -10.34
CA ARG A 7 11.10 2.52 -10.62
C ARG A 7 10.44 3.00 -9.32
N ALA A 8 9.60 4.02 -9.42
CA ALA A 8 8.93 4.61 -8.26
C ALA A 8 7.91 3.64 -7.65
N SER A 9 7.00 3.11 -8.45
CA SER A 9 6.00 2.13 -8.02
C SER A 9 6.62 0.80 -7.58
N GLY A 10 6.02 0.18 -6.56
CA GLY A 10 6.30 -1.18 -6.11
C GLY A 10 5.70 -2.29 -6.99
N PHE A 11 4.89 -1.94 -8.00
CA PHE A 11 4.27 -2.90 -8.93
C PHE A 11 4.91 -2.87 -10.32
N GLN A 12 5.37 -1.70 -10.78
CA GLN A 12 5.85 -1.54 -12.14
C GLN A 12 7.05 -2.44 -12.45
N ALA A 13 6.92 -3.23 -13.52
CA ALA A 13 7.92 -4.20 -14.01
C ALA A 13 8.34 -5.25 -12.97
N LEU A 14 7.44 -5.60 -12.05
CA LEU A 14 7.65 -6.61 -11.03
C LEU A 14 6.56 -7.68 -11.09
N ILE A 15 6.87 -8.89 -10.59
CA ILE A 15 5.94 -10.04 -10.57
C ILE A 15 4.88 -9.96 -9.44
N TRP A 16 4.94 -8.92 -8.60
CA TRP A 16 4.13 -8.82 -7.37
C TRP A 16 2.63 -8.86 -7.55
N PRO A 17 2.01 -8.23 -8.57
CA PRO A 17 0.58 -8.39 -8.77
C PRO A 17 0.18 -9.87 -8.94
N VAL A 18 0.99 -10.64 -9.66
CA VAL A 18 0.74 -12.08 -9.87
C VAL A 18 0.97 -12.86 -8.58
N PHE A 19 2.06 -12.58 -7.86
CA PHE A 19 2.37 -13.23 -6.59
C PHE A 19 1.28 -12.98 -5.54
N PHE A 20 0.82 -11.75 -5.37
CA PHE A 20 -0.24 -11.39 -4.43
C PHE A 20 -1.57 -12.04 -4.79
N ARG A 21 -1.95 -12.04 -6.08
CA ARG A 21 -3.17 -12.74 -6.55
C ARG A 21 -3.09 -14.25 -6.30
N ALA A 22 -1.93 -14.88 -6.51
CA ALA A 22 -1.73 -16.30 -6.23
C ALA A 22 -1.83 -16.65 -4.73
N HIS A 23 -1.66 -15.66 -3.85
CA HIS A 23 -1.82 -15.78 -2.41
C HIS A 23 -3.13 -15.19 -1.89
N GLU A 24 -4.10 -14.94 -2.77
CA GLU A 24 -5.43 -14.41 -2.43
C GLU A 24 -5.37 -13.09 -1.65
N VAL A 25 -4.31 -12.31 -1.85
CA VAL A 25 -4.20 -10.97 -1.26
C VAL A 25 -5.09 -10.03 -2.06
N ASP A 26 -5.99 -9.33 -1.37
CA ASP A 26 -6.88 -8.33 -1.97
C ASP A 26 -6.57 -6.89 -1.51
N THR A 27 -5.79 -6.73 -0.43
CA THR A 27 -5.54 -5.46 0.25
C THR A 27 -4.04 -5.27 0.45
N VAL A 28 -3.55 -4.05 0.20
CA VAL A 28 -2.16 -3.68 0.44
C VAL A 28 -2.08 -2.48 1.38
N ILE A 29 -1.39 -2.64 2.50
CA ILE A 29 -1.12 -1.56 3.45
C ILE A 29 0.21 -0.91 3.05
N ILE A 30 0.18 0.38 2.75
CA ILE A 30 1.31 1.14 2.19
C ILE A 30 1.86 2.11 3.23
N THR A 31 3.18 2.02 3.43
CA THR A 31 3.96 2.90 4.32
C THR A 31 5.26 3.32 3.61
N GLY A 32 6.03 4.21 4.23
CA GLY A 32 7.38 4.56 3.81
C GLY A 32 7.51 5.91 3.12
N VAL A 33 8.51 6.04 2.26
CA VAL A 33 8.91 7.33 1.66
C VAL A 33 9.27 7.18 0.18
N THR A 34 9.11 8.19 -0.67
CA THR A 34 8.54 9.52 -0.38
C THR A 34 7.07 9.60 -0.79
N MET A 35 6.28 10.38 -0.06
CA MET A 35 4.85 10.57 -0.29
C MET A 35 4.56 11.01 -1.72
N ALA A 36 5.27 12.05 -2.21
CA ALA A 36 5.09 12.61 -3.54
C ALA A 36 5.70 11.76 -4.67
N GLY A 37 6.26 10.59 -4.37
CA GLY A 37 6.94 9.75 -5.34
C GLY A 37 6.53 8.29 -5.23
N CYS A 38 7.33 7.50 -4.50
CA CYS A 38 7.17 6.05 -4.45
C CYS A 38 5.85 5.62 -3.80
N VAL A 39 5.41 6.30 -2.74
CA VAL A 39 4.17 5.96 -2.04
C VAL A 39 2.96 6.22 -2.95
N ARG A 40 2.83 7.43 -3.50
CA ARG A 40 1.72 7.78 -4.41
C ARG A 40 1.65 6.85 -5.62
N HIS A 41 2.74 6.67 -6.35
CA HIS A 41 2.72 5.85 -7.56
C HIS A 41 2.43 4.37 -7.26
N THR A 42 2.92 3.84 -6.11
CA THR A 42 2.55 2.48 -5.68
C THR A 42 1.07 2.38 -5.33
N THR A 43 0.48 3.43 -4.75
CA THR A 43 -0.94 3.49 -4.40
C THR A 43 -1.82 3.50 -5.64
N GLU A 44 -1.49 4.37 -6.60
CA GLU A 44 -2.19 4.48 -7.89
C GLU A 44 -2.13 3.15 -8.69
N ASP A 45 -0.96 2.50 -8.71
CA ASP A 45 -0.83 1.18 -9.37
C ASP A 45 -1.56 0.07 -8.60
N ALA A 46 -1.60 0.11 -7.27
CA ALA A 46 -2.29 -0.90 -6.47
C ALA A 46 -3.77 -0.98 -6.83
N ILE A 47 -4.47 0.16 -6.86
CA ILE A 47 -5.88 0.22 -7.26
C ILE A 47 -6.07 -0.15 -8.73
N ALA A 48 -5.15 0.27 -9.61
CA ALA A 48 -5.22 -0.10 -11.04
C ALA A 48 -5.06 -1.61 -11.28
N GLU A 49 -4.25 -2.30 -10.46
CA GLU A 49 -4.07 -3.75 -10.47
C GLU A 49 -5.17 -4.52 -9.72
N GLY A 50 -6.14 -3.82 -9.13
CA GLY A 50 -7.31 -4.40 -8.45
C GLY A 50 -7.11 -4.72 -6.97
N PHE A 51 -6.08 -4.18 -6.33
CA PHE A 51 -5.91 -4.25 -4.88
C PHE A 51 -6.61 -3.08 -4.19
N ARG A 52 -6.91 -3.24 -2.89
CA ARG A 52 -7.41 -2.18 -2.00
C ARG A 52 -6.23 -1.52 -1.29
N PRO A 53 -5.72 -0.37 -1.75
CA PRO A 53 -4.63 0.31 -1.06
C PRO A 53 -5.13 1.06 0.18
N ILE A 54 -4.45 0.84 1.31
CA ILE A 54 -4.62 1.58 2.56
C ILE A 54 -3.30 2.29 2.86
N VAL A 55 -3.30 3.62 2.83
CA VAL A 55 -2.11 4.42 3.16
C VAL A 55 -2.15 4.81 4.64
N VAL A 56 -1.10 4.45 5.38
CA VAL A 56 -1.04 4.73 6.82
C VAL A 56 -0.47 6.14 7.05
N ARG A 57 -1.33 7.07 7.46
CA ARG A 57 -1.01 8.52 7.54
C ARG A 57 0.28 8.81 8.30
N GLU A 58 0.46 8.24 9.49
CA GLU A 58 1.61 8.50 10.37
C GLU A 58 2.87 7.73 9.96
N ALA A 59 2.75 6.76 9.05
CA ALA A 59 3.86 5.92 8.60
C ALA A 59 4.32 6.26 7.17
N VAL A 60 3.88 7.39 6.62
CA VAL A 60 4.40 7.94 5.37
C VAL A 60 5.07 9.29 5.59
N GLY A 61 6.00 9.64 4.71
CA GLY A 61 6.71 10.92 4.84
C GLY A 61 7.37 11.40 3.57
N ASP A 62 7.83 12.65 3.61
CA ASP A 62 8.55 13.31 2.54
C ASP A 62 9.55 14.32 3.10
N ARG A 63 10.44 14.84 2.24
CA ARG A 63 11.52 15.77 2.61
C ARG A 63 11.17 17.25 2.39
N VAL A 64 10.00 17.53 1.80
CA VAL A 64 9.56 18.88 1.43
C VAL A 64 8.23 19.18 2.14
N PRO A 65 8.01 20.39 2.66
CA PRO A 65 6.77 20.75 3.35
C PRO A 65 5.54 20.68 2.44
N ALA A 66 4.37 20.51 3.04
CA ALA A 66 3.04 20.44 2.41
C ALA A 66 2.80 19.26 1.44
N VAL A 67 3.85 18.65 0.88
CA VAL A 67 3.70 17.59 -0.12
C VAL A 67 3.01 16.37 0.45
N THR A 68 3.23 16.07 1.73
CA THR A 68 2.58 14.93 2.38
C THR A 68 1.07 15.11 2.39
N GLU A 69 0.60 16.27 2.88
CA GLU A 69 -0.83 16.53 3.07
C GLU A 69 -1.62 16.57 1.76
N TRP A 70 -1.13 17.25 0.72
CA TRP A 70 -1.88 17.31 -0.53
C TRP A 70 -1.93 15.95 -1.25
N ASN A 71 -0.89 15.12 -1.12
CA ASN A 71 -0.88 13.81 -1.76
C ASN A 71 -1.78 12.83 -1.00
N LEU A 72 -1.81 12.91 0.34
CA LEU A 72 -2.78 12.16 1.14
C LEU A 72 -4.21 12.55 0.77
N PHE A 73 -4.51 13.85 0.61
CA PHE A 73 -5.81 14.31 0.13
C PHE A 73 -6.18 13.74 -1.24
N ASP A 74 -5.26 13.80 -2.21
CA ASP A 74 -5.49 13.26 -3.56
C ASP A 74 -5.75 11.74 -3.54
N ILE A 75 -5.02 11.01 -2.71
CA ILE A 75 -5.15 9.56 -2.57
C ILE A 75 -6.51 9.20 -1.98
N ASP A 76 -6.87 9.81 -0.85
CA ASP A 76 -8.13 9.55 -0.16
C ASP A 76 -9.34 9.85 -1.05
N ALA A 77 -9.20 10.83 -1.95
CA ALA A 77 -10.26 11.20 -2.86
C ALA A 77 -10.45 10.23 -4.05
N LYS A 78 -9.43 9.46 -4.45
CA LYS A 78 -9.42 8.82 -5.79
C LYS A 78 -8.76 7.45 -5.88
N PHE A 79 -7.79 7.15 -5.02
CA PHE A 79 -6.87 6.03 -5.24
C PHE A 79 -6.87 5.00 -4.11
N GLY A 80 -7.30 5.35 -2.90
CA GLY A 80 -7.34 4.45 -1.75
C GLY A 80 -7.65 5.18 -0.46
N ASP A 81 -7.84 4.46 0.63
CA ASP A 81 -8.19 5.08 1.91
C ASP A 81 -6.92 5.51 2.66
N VAL A 82 -6.93 6.72 3.23
CA VAL A 82 -5.89 7.20 4.14
C VAL A 82 -6.35 7.04 5.57
N GLU A 83 -5.78 6.06 6.28
CA GLU A 83 -6.22 5.68 7.61
C GLU A 83 -5.15 5.99 8.68
N PRO A 84 -5.57 6.33 9.92
CA PRO A 84 -4.64 6.50 11.03
C PRO A 84 -4.05 5.15 11.45
N LEU A 85 -2.79 5.16 11.90
CA LEU A 85 -2.05 3.98 12.33
C LEU A 85 -2.83 3.15 13.36
N SER A 86 -3.51 3.81 14.30
CA SER A 86 -4.31 3.13 15.33
C SER A 86 -5.40 2.24 14.74
N ARG A 87 -6.12 2.72 13.72
CA ARG A 87 -7.20 1.98 13.05
C ARG A 87 -6.67 0.82 12.23
N VAL A 88 -5.51 0.99 11.59
CA VAL A 88 -4.84 -0.08 10.83
C VAL A 88 -4.36 -1.19 11.78
N LEU A 89 -3.77 -0.83 12.93
CA LEU A 89 -3.36 -1.79 13.95
C LEU A 89 -4.57 -2.51 14.59
N GLU A 90 -5.66 -1.79 14.85
CA GLU A 90 -6.92 -2.38 15.31
C GLU A 90 -7.44 -3.41 14.30
N TYR A 91 -7.54 -3.03 13.02
CA TYR A 91 -7.92 -3.95 11.95
C TYR A 91 -7.04 -5.20 11.93
N LEU A 92 -5.71 -5.04 11.92
CA LEU A 92 -4.78 -6.18 11.93
C LEU A 92 -4.92 -7.06 13.17
N GLY A 93 -5.32 -6.51 14.32
CA GLY A 93 -5.64 -7.29 15.52
C GLY A 93 -6.91 -8.13 15.41
N THR A 94 -7.81 -7.79 14.47
CA THR A 94 -9.02 -8.59 14.17
C THR A 94 -8.78 -9.68 13.13
N VAL A 95 -7.69 -9.58 12.36
CA VAL A 95 -7.34 -10.60 11.38
C VAL A 95 -6.79 -11.82 12.11
N GLU A 96 -7.47 -12.95 12.03
CA GLU A 96 -6.93 -14.20 12.55
C GLU A 96 -5.58 -14.49 11.88
N SER A 97 -4.57 -14.86 12.66
CA SER A 97 -3.32 -15.42 12.14
C SER A 97 -3.59 -16.83 11.59
N GLY A 98 -4.30 -16.89 10.46
CA GLY A 98 -4.79 -18.11 9.84
C GLY A 98 -3.81 -18.68 8.82
N VAL A 99 -3.13 -19.75 9.23
CA VAL A 99 -2.78 -20.96 8.47
C VAL A 99 -2.87 -20.81 6.94
N GLN A 100 -1.74 -21.02 6.25
CA GLN A 100 -1.71 -21.27 4.80
C GLN A 100 -2.80 -22.29 4.46
N ARG A 101 -3.90 -21.83 3.85
CA ARG A 101 -4.92 -22.74 3.32
C ARG A 101 -4.20 -23.62 2.32
N GLY A 102 -4.01 -24.89 2.68
CA GLY A 102 -3.30 -25.86 1.87
C GLY A 102 -3.91 -25.86 0.47
N VAL A 103 -3.08 -25.61 -0.53
CA VAL A 103 -3.43 -25.77 -1.93
C VAL A 103 -3.72 -27.26 -2.12
N ALA A 104 -5.00 -27.60 -2.27
CA ALA A 104 -5.44 -28.90 -2.74
C ALA A 104 -5.25 -29.01 -4.26
#